data_AF-A0A964NRC9-F1
#
_entry.id   AF-A0A964NRC9-F1
#
_cell.length_a   1.000
_cell.length_b   1.000
_cell.length_c   1.000
_cell.angle_alpha   90.00
_cell.angle_beta   90.00
_cell.angle_gamma   90.00
#
_symmetry.space_group_name_H-M   'P 1'
#
loop_
_entity.id
_entity.type
_entity.pdbx_description
1 polymer ?
#
loop_
_entity_poly.entity_id
_entity_poly.type
_entity_poly.pdbx_seq_one_letter_code
_entity_poly.pdbx_strand_id
1 'polypeptide(L)'
;MFETLPLILVLLISSVLAVALFRALRLPAMLAYFLVGMALGPHTFGLLPDTEASREFAEFGIVFLMFSIGLEFSLPQLYAMRRKVLGLGGAQVFMTLAIVMG
;
A
#
# COMPACT_ATOMS: atom_id res chain seq x y z
N MET A 1 -22.20 6.56 -14.37
CA MET A 1 -21.25 5.69 -15.11
C MET A 1 -20.19 6.50 -15.86
N PHE A 2 -20.53 7.58 -16.59
CA PHE A 2 -19.54 8.41 -17.29
C PHE A 2 -18.58 9.20 -16.39
N GLU A 3 -18.96 9.52 -15.14
CA GLU A 3 -18.06 10.25 -14.21
C GLU A 3 -17.00 9.36 -13.56
N THR A 4 -17.24 8.04 -13.48
CA THR A 4 -16.32 7.10 -12.82
C THR A 4 -15.12 6.74 -13.71
N LEU A 5 -15.33 6.68 -15.04
CA LEU A 5 -14.27 6.43 -16.03
C LEU A 5 -13.13 7.46 -16.01
N PRO A 6 -13.37 8.79 -16.06
CA PRO A 6 -12.29 9.76 -16.03
C PRO A 6 -11.52 9.70 -14.71
N LEU A 7 -12.19 9.42 -13.59
CA LEU A 7 -11.51 9.25 -12.30
C LEU A 7 -10.56 8.05 -12.32
N ILE A 8 -11.02 6.90 -12.82
CA ILE A 8 -10.19 5.70 -12.97
C ILE A 8 -9.01 5.99 -13.90
N LEU A 9 -9.21 6.69 -15.01
CA LEU A 9 -8.14 7.08 -15.93
C LEU A 9 -7.12 8.01 -15.26
N VAL A 10 -7.56 9.02 -14.50
CA VAL A 10 -6.67 9.90 -13.75
C VAL A 10 -5.86 9.11 -12.73
N LEU A 11 -6.49 8.19 -11.99
CA LEU A 11 -5.80 7.34 -11.03
C LEU A 11 -4.77 6.42 -11.72
N LEU A 12 -5.12 5.83 -12.85
CA LEU A 12 -4.25 4.93 -13.60
C LEU A 12 -3.06 5.68 -14.21
N ILE A 13 -3.30 6.83 -14.85
CA ILE A 13 -2.25 7.68 -15.44
C ILE A 13 -1.32 8.20 -14.35
N SER A 14 -1.87 8.72 -13.25
CA SER A 14 -1.06 9.23 -12.13
C SER A 14 -0.20 8.12 -11.52
N SER A 15 -0.77 6.93 -11.34
CA SER A 15 -0.05 5.74 -10.84
C SER A 15 1.09 5.34 -11.77
N VAL A 16 0.84 5.24 -13.08
CA VAL A 16 1.86 4.87 -14.07
C VAL A 16 2.99 5.89 -14.11
N LEU A 17 2.66 7.19 -14.12
CA LEU A 17 3.66 8.27 -14.13
C LEU A 17 4.48 8.28 -12.83
N ALA A 18 3.85 8.15 -11.68
CA ALA A 18 4.53 8.11 -10.39
C ALA A 18 5.45 6.87 -10.28
N VAL A 19 4.98 5.70 -10.71
CA VAL A 19 5.80 4.47 -10.71
C VAL A 19 6.98 4.61 -11.66
N ALA A 20 6.78 5.16 -12.87
CA ALA A 20 7.86 5.40 -13.82
C ALA A 20 8.92 6.34 -13.23
N LEU A 21 8.49 7.42 -12.58
CA LEU A 21 9.37 8.36 -11.89
C LEU A 21 10.14 7.70 -10.74
N PHE A 22 9.44 6.97 -9.86
CA PHE A 22 10.05 6.28 -8.72
C PHE A 22 11.06 5.23 -9.17
N ARG A 23 10.72 4.47 -10.21
CA ARG A 23 11.64 3.49 -10.80
C ARG A 23 12.86 4.15 -11.42
N ALA A 24 12.71 5.32 -12.07
CA ALA A 24 13.83 6.10 -12.56
C ALA A 24 14.75 6.59 -11.41
N LEU A 25 14.16 6.94 -10.27
CA LEU A 25 14.87 7.30 -9.03
C LEU A 25 15.38 6.08 -8.23
N ARG A 26 15.22 4.85 -8.73
CA ARG A 26 15.56 3.58 -8.04
C ARG A 26 14.83 3.37 -6.71
N LEU A 27 13.62 3.92 -6.58
CA LEU A 27 12.75 3.74 -5.43
C LEU A 27 11.77 2.56 -5.66
N PRO A 28 11.36 1.86 -4.58
CA PRO A 28 10.30 0.85 -4.66
C PRO A 28 9.00 1.39 -5.24
N ALA A 29 8.40 0.68 -6.19
CA ALA A 29 7.12 1.07 -6.82
C ALA A 29 5.96 1.19 -5.82
N MET A 30 6.00 0.39 -4.74
CA MET A 30 5.05 0.45 -3.63
C MET A 30 4.88 1.86 -3.04
N LEU A 31 5.98 2.62 -2.91
CA LEU A 31 5.93 3.99 -2.41
C LEU A 31 5.15 4.90 -3.35
N ALA A 32 5.28 4.70 -4.67
CA ALA A 32 4.54 5.49 -5.66
C ALA A 32 3.04 5.27 -5.56
N TYR A 33 2.59 4.01 -5.38
CA TYR A 33 1.16 3.70 -5.19
C TYR A 33 0.59 4.39 -3.95
N PHE A 34 1.31 4.36 -2.82
CA PHE A 34 0.90 5.07 -1.61
C PHE A 34 0.85 6.59 -1.80
N LEU A 35 1.85 7.16 -2.49
CA LEU A 35 1.91 8.60 -2.74
C LEU A 35 0.76 9.08 -3.61
N VAL A 36 0.43 8.34 -4.67
CA VAL A 36 -0.71 8.68 -5.55
C VAL A 36 -2.03 8.58 -4.79
N GLY A 37 -2.23 7.53 -3.99
CA GLY A 37 -3.42 7.41 -3.14
C GLY A 37 -3.53 8.54 -2.10
N MET A 38 -2.42 8.91 -1.46
CA MET A 38 -2.38 10.01 -0.50
C MET A 38 -2.63 11.36 -1.17
N ALA A 39 -2.07 11.59 -2.37
CA ALA A 39 -2.22 12.85 -3.09
C ALA A 39 -3.61 13.02 -3.69
N LEU A 40 -4.18 11.96 -4.27
CA LEU A 40 -5.51 12.02 -4.91
C LEU A 40 -6.67 11.77 -3.94
N GLY A 41 -6.36 11.41 -2.69
CA GLY A 41 -7.33 11.10 -1.65
C GLY A 41 -8.23 12.27 -1.26
N PRO A 42 -9.29 12.00 -0.49
CA PRO A 42 -10.30 13.00 -0.10
C PRO A 42 -9.73 14.15 0.74
N HIS A 43 -8.64 13.91 1.48
CA HIS A 43 -8.03 14.88 2.40
C HIS A 43 -7.01 15.82 1.72
N THR A 44 -6.76 15.66 0.43
CA THR A 44 -5.71 16.38 -0.32
C THR A 44 -6.32 17.05 -1.56
N PHE A 45 -6.19 16.47 -2.75
CA PHE A 45 -6.81 17.04 -3.95
C PHE A 45 -8.32 16.74 -4.05
N GLY A 46 -8.85 15.84 -3.22
CA GLY A 46 -10.29 15.58 -3.15
C GLY A 46 -10.87 14.90 -4.39
N LEU A 47 -10.01 14.33 -5.24
CA LEU A 47 -10.42 13.75 -6.52
C LEU A 47 -11.08 12.39 -6.35
N LEU A 48 -10.66 11.60 -5.36
CA LEU A 48 -11.33 10.34 -5.01
C LEU A 48 -12.46 10.58 -4.01
N PRO A 49 -13.72 10.21 -4.36
CA PRO A 49 -14.85 10.26 -3.44
C PRO A 49 -14.65 9.32 -2.24
N ASP A 50 -14.84 9.83 -1.02
CA ASP A 50 -14.87 9.00 0.19
C ASP A 50 -16.24 8.34 0.34
N THR A 51 -16.49 7.33 -0.49
CA THR A 51 -17.72 6.51 -0.47
C THR A 51 -17.44 5.14 0.12
N GLU A 52 -18.47 4.51 0.67
CA GLU A 52 -18.39 3.13 1.19
C GLU A 52 -17.86 2.16 0.13
N ALA A 53 -18.35 2.26 -1.10
CA ALA A 53 -17.84 1.49 -2.24
C ALA A 53 -16.33 1.71 -2.48
N SER A 54 -15.85 2.97 -2.43
CA SER A 54 -14.42 3.25 -2.60
C SER A 54 -13.56 2.64 -1.49
N ARG A 55 -14.08 2.54 -0.26
CA ARG A 55 -13.40 1.89 0.87
C ARG A 55 -13.33 0.39 0.68
N GLU A 56 -14.43 -0.26 0.32
CA GLU A 56 -14.44 -1.69 -0.02
C GLU A 56 -13.46 -2.01 -1.17
N PHE A 57 -13.44 -1.18 -2.23
CA PHE A 57 -12.47 -1.33 -3.32
C PHE A 57 -11.01 -1.21 -2.84
N ALA A 58 -10.72 -0.29 -1.93
CA ALA A 58 -9.39 -0.14 -1.36
C ALA A 58 -9.00 -1.35 -0.47
N GLU A 59 -9.94 -1.90 0.29
CA GLU A 59 -9.74 -3.11 1.08
C GLU A 59 -9.38 -4.30 0.18
N PHE A 60 -10.11 -4.49 -0.93
CA PHE A 60 -9.74 -5.51 -1.93
C PHE A 60 -8.33 -5.30 -2.48
N GLY A 61 -7.96 -4.06 -2.79
CA GLY A 61 -6.61 -3.71 -3.23
C GLY A 61 -5.53 -4.09 -2.21
N ILE A 62 -5.76 -3.80 -0.92
CA ILE A 62 -4.85 -4.17 0.17
C ILE A 62 -4.76 -5.69 0.34
N VAL A 63 -5.87 -6.41 0.22
CA VAL A 63 -5.89 -7.87 0.28
C VAL A 63 -5.07 -8.47 -0.87
N PHE A 64 -5.28 -8.01 -2.11
CA PHE A 64 -4.47 -8.46 -3.24
C PHE A 64 -2.99 -8.11 -3.08
N LEU A 65 -2.69 -6.95 -2.49
CA LEU A 65 -1.32 -6.53 -2.23
C LEU A 65 -0.64 -7.41 -1.18
N MET A 66 -1.28 -7.63 -0.03
CA MET A 66 -0.78 -8.52 1.03
C MET A 66 -0.64 -9.95 0.54
N PHE A 67 -1.56 -10.41 -0.33
CA PHE A 67 -1.45 -11.70 -0.99
C PHE A 67 -0.25 -11.77 -1.93
N SER A 68 -0.07 -10.78 -2.81
CA SER A 68 1.08 -10.71 -3.72
C SER A 68 2.41 -10.68 -2.97
N ILE A 69 2.49 -9.90 -1.89
CA ILE A 69 3.65 -9.86 -1.00
C ILE A 69 3.89 -11.25 -0.39
N GLY A 70 2.83 -11.93 0.05
CA GLY A 70 2.91 -13.29 0.56
C GLY A 70 3.47 -14.31 -0.45
N LEU A 71 3.13 -14.18 -1.73
CA LEU A 71 3.64 -15.04 -2.81
C LEU A 71 5.13 -14.79 -3.12
N GLU A 72 5.64 -13.59 -2.84
CA GLU A 72 7.06 -13.25 -3.05
C GLU A 72 7.97 -13.94 -2.01
N PHE A 73 7.44 -14.31 -0.85
CA PHE A 73 8.17 -15.02 0.19
C PHE A 73 8.11 -16.53 0.04
N SER A 74 9.28 -17.17 0.02
CA SER A 74 9.36 -18.64 0.09
C SER A 74 9.19 -19.14 1.53
N LEU A 75 8.37 -20.18 1.73
CA LEU A 75 8.17 -20.81 3.05
C LEU A 75 9.49 -21.26 3.73
N PRO A 76 10.47 -21.85 3.03
CA PRO A 76 11.75 -22.22 3.64
C PRO A 76 12.55 -21.01 4.14
N GLN A 77 12.55 -19.91 3.40
CA GLN A 77 13.23 -18.67 3.80
C GLN A 77 12.55 -18.04 5.02
N LEU A 78 11.22 -18.05 5.06
CA LEU A 78 10.46 -17.59 6.23
C LEU A 78 10.81 -18.43 7.47
N TYR A 79 10.90 -19.75 7.32
CA TYR A 79 11.28 -20.64 8.41
C TYR A 79 12.73 -20.41 8.89
N ALA A 80 13.66 -20.18 7.97
CA ALA A 80 15.05 -19.83 8.30
C ALA A 80 15.14 -18.49 9.07
N MET A 81 14.27 -17.54 8.75
CA MET A 81 14.23 -16.22 9.38
C MET A 81 13.31 -16.14 10.61
N ARG A 82 12.62 -17.22 10.98
CA ARG A 82 11.56 -17.24 12.03
C ARG A 82 11.97 -16.59 13.35
N ARG A 83 13.21 -16.79 13.82
CA ARG A 83 13.69 -16.21 15.08
C ARG A 83 13.87 -14.70 14.99
N LYS A 84 14.31 -14.20 13.84
CA LYS A 84 14.46 -12.76 13.62
C LYS A 84 13.10 -12.10 13.43
N VAL A 85 12.23 -12.69 12.59
CA VAL A 85 10.90 -12.13 12.30
C VAL A 85 9.99 -12.19 13.53
N LEU A 86 9.83 -13.35 14.16
CA LEU A 86 8.92 -13.51 15.31
C LEU A 86 9.52 -13.00 16.62
N GLY A 87 10.85 -13.13 16.81
CA GLY A 87 11.52 -12.66 18.02
C GLY A 87 11.75 -11.15 18.00
N LEU A 88 12.67 -10.69 17.15
CA LEU A 88 13.03 -9.26 17.08
C LEU A 88 11.91 -8.41 16.48
N GLY A 89 11.30 -8.86 15.38
CA GLY A 89 10.17 -8.14 14.77
C GLY A 89 8.98 -8.06 15.71
N GLY A 90 8.62 -9.17 16.36
CA GLY A 90 7.57 -9.19 17.39
C GLY A 90 7.86 -8.25 18.55
N ALA A 91 9.07 -8.30 19.12
CA ALA A 91 9.48 -7.40 20.20
C ALA A 91 9.43 -5.93 19.78
N GLN A 92 9.87 -5.62 18.55
CA GLN A 92 9.81 -4.26 18.01
C GLN A 92 8.36 -3.75 17.92
N VAL A 93 7.44 -4.56 17.38
CA VAL A 93 6.01 -4.19 17.29
C VAL A 93 5.41 -3.97 18.67
N PHE A 94 5.62 -4.91 19.60
CA PHE A 94 5.12 -4.78 20.98
C PHE A 94 5.66 -3.53 21.68
N MET A 95 6.96 -3.24 21.53
CA MET A 95 7.57 -2.07 22.12
C MET A 95 6.99 -0.77 21.53
N THR A 96 6.85 -0.68 20.21
CA THR A 96 6.24 0.50 19.58
C THR A 96 4.77 0.68 19.99
N LEU A 97 4.04 -0.42 20.13
CA LEU A 97 2.64 -0.37 20.58
C LEU A 97 2.56 0.13 22.02
N ALA A 98 3.40 -0.39 22.92
CA ALA A 98 3.45 0.04 24.31
C ALA A 98 3.83 1.52 24.47
N ILE A 99 4.74 2.03 23.64
CA ILE A 99 5.15 3.45 23.66
C ILE A 99 4.05 4.37 23.14
N VAL A 100 3.32 3.97 22.10
CA VAL A 100 2.29 4.82 21.48
C VAL A 100 0.96 4.79 22.25
N MET A 101 0.60 3.65 22.84
CA MET A 101 -0.63 3.49 23.61
C MET A 101 -0.49 3.81 25.11
N GLY A 102 0.73 3.77 25.65
CA GLY A 102 1.03 4.16 27.04
C GLY A 102 1.25 5.65 27.16
#